data_AF-A0A0S8DG47-F1
#
_entry.id   AF-A0A0S8DG47-F1
#
_cell.length_a   1.000
_cell.length_b   1.000
_cell.length_c   1.000
_cell.angle_alpha   90.00
_cell.angle_beta   90.00
_cell.angle_gamma   90.00
#
_symmetry.space_group_name_H-M   'P 1'
#
loop_
_entity.id
_entity.type
_entity.pdbx_description
1 polymer ?
#
loop_
_entity_poly.entity_id
_entity_poly.type
_entity_poly.pdbx_seq_one_letter_code
_entity_poly.pdbx_strand_id
1 'polypeptide(L)'
;MTGQDYFSKTYGIARSRFIAAACAAGARMDEVNLDVTGPADLPLAIEIAWIGAQLPSRVVIHSSGIHGVEGFAGSAVQLALLDSPLDIPQDAALILVHCLNPYGMAWLRRVNENNVDLNRNFILDEERRAGVADIYRLLDPLLNPACLRPGPDLFYLRAFQSILKYGMPAL
;
A
#
# COMPACT_ATOMS: atom_id res chain seq x y z
N MET A 1 -11.24 15.57 -20.62
CA MET A 1 -10.55 15.78 -19.34
C MET A 1 -9.04 15.81 -19.56
N THR A 2 -8.31 16.56 -18.74
CA THR A 2 -6.84 16.51 -18.69
C THR A 2 -6.39 15.50 -17.66
N GLY A 3 -5.12 15.07 -17.70
CA GLY A 3 -4.58 14.12 -16.73
C GLY A 3 -4.70 14.57 -15.26
N GLN A 4 -4.72 15.88 -15.00
CA GLN A 4 -4.85 16.44 -13.65
C GLN A 4 -6.24 16.19 -13.05
N ASP A 5 -7.28 16.10 -13.88
CA ASP A 5 -8.67 15.94 -13.41
C ASP A 5 -8.86 14.60 -12.66
N TYR A 6 -8.03 13.60 -12.95
CA TYR A 6 -8.07 12.29 -12.33
C TYR A 6 -7.42 12.21 -10.94
N PHE A 7 -6.60 13.19 -10.55
CA PHE A 7 -5.96 13.19 -9.25
C PHE A 7 -6.96 13.56 -8.15
N SER A 8 -6.83 12.90 -7.00
CA SER A 8 -7.68 13.13 -5.82
C SER A 8 -6.85 13.68 -4.68
N LYS A 9 -7.44 14.56 -3.86
CA LYS A 9 -6.73 15.24 -2.77
C LYS A 9 -6.59 14.38 -1.50
N THR A 10 -7.49 13.42 -1.31
CA THR A 10 -7.53 12.57 -0.12
C THR A 10 -7.87 11.13 -0.52
N TYR A 11 -7.48 10.17 0.31
CA TYR A 11 -7.83 8.76 0.11
C TYR A 11 -9.35 8.57 -0.01
N GLY A 12 -10.13 9.21 0.87
CA GLY A 12 -11.60 9.11 0.83
C GLY A 12 -12.19 9.57 -0.50
N ILE A 13 -11.70 10.68 -1.08
CA ILE A 13 -12.14 11.14 -2.41
C ILE A 13 -11.69 10.16 -3.49
N ALA A 14 -10.45 9.67 -3.42
CA ALA A 14 -9.92 8.70 -4.39
C ALA A 14 -10.75 7.40 -4.41
N ARG A 15 -11.07 6.87 -3.23
CA ARG A 15 -11.89 5.67 -3.03
C ARG A 15 -13.28 5.86 -3.61
N SER A 16 -14.00 6.92 -3.22
CA SER A 16 -15.35 7.18 -3.71
C SER A 16 -15.40 7.34 -5.23
N ARG A 17 -14.42 8.01 -5.82
CA ARG A 17 -14.32 8.17 -7.28
C ARG A 17 -14.05 6.85 -7.97
N PHE A 18 -13.15 6.02 -7.43
CA PHE A 18 -12.86 4.70 -8.00
C PHE A 18 -14.10 3.81 -7.99
N ILE A 19 -14.80 3.71 -6.86
CA ILE A 19 -16.04 2.92 -6.74
C ILE A 19 -17.07 3.41 -7.76
N ALA A 20 -17.29 4.73 -7.85
CA ALA A 20 -18.25 5.30 -8.80
C ALA A 20 -17.89 4.98 -10.25
N ALA A 21 -16.63 5.13 -10.64
CA ALA A 21 -16.16 4.83 -12.00
C ALA A 21 -16.23 3.33 -12.31
N ALA A 22 -15.86 2.47 -11.36
CA ALA A 22 -15.92 1.02 -11.52
C ALA A 22 -17.36 0.53 -11.67
N CYS A 23 -18.28 1.01 -10.83
CA CYS A 23 -19.71 0.72 -10.96
C CYS A 23 -20.28 1.20 -12.31
N ALA A 24 -19.89 2.39 -12.77
CA ALA A 24 -20.31 2.91 -14.08
C ALA A 24 -19.78 2.05 -15.24
N ALA A 25 -18.61 1.43 -15.08
CA ALA A 25 -18.05 0.46 -16.02
C ALA A 25 -18.68 -0.95 -15.90
N GLY A 26 -19.70 -1.14 -15.06
CA GLY A 26 -20.36 -2.43 -14.86
C GLY A 26 -19.53 -3.45 -14.10
N ALA A 27 -18.54 -3.00 -13.31
CA ALA A 27 -17.72 -3.90 -12.51
C ALA A 27 -18.52 -4.58 -11.41
N ARG A 28 -18.22 -5.86 -11.15
CA ARG A 28 -18.54 -6.49 -9.86
C ARG A 28 -17.53 -5.99 -8.84
N MET A 29 -18.02 -5.47 -7.72
CA MET A 29 -17.18 -4.90 -6.65
C MET A 29 -17.05 -5.90 -5.51
N ASP A 30 -15.83 -6.03 -4.99
CA ASP A 30 -15.51 -6.68 -3.72
C ASP A 30 -14.67 -5.70 -2.88
N GLU A 31 -14.75 -5.78 -1.55
CA GLU A 31 -13.97 -4.93 -0.65
C GLU A 31 -13.29 -5.76 0.44
N VAL A 32 -12.09 -5.33 0.84
CA VAL A 32 -11.37 -5.87 2.00
C VAL A 32 -11.18 -4.75 3.02
N ASN A 33 -11.97 -4.80 4.08
CA ASN A 33 -11.89 -3.83 5.17
C ASN A 33 -10.63 -4.04 6.02
N LEU A 34 -10.03 -2.93 6.46
CA LEU A 34 -8.92 -2.94 7.41
C LEU A 34 -9.43 -2.65 8.81
N ASP A 35 -8.84 -3.29 9.83
CA ASP A 35 -9.17 -3.06 11.24
C ASP A 35 -8.57 -1.74 11.79
N VAL A 36 -7.97 -0.92 10.94
CA VAL A 36 -7.35 0.37 11.27
C VAL A 36 -8.02 1.52 10.52
N THR A 37 -7.96 2.71 11.10
CA THR A 37 -8.59 3.91 10.54
C THR A 37 -7.58 4.91 9.97
N GLY A 38 -8.07 5.72 9.03
CA GLY A 38 -7.40 6.89 8.51
C GLY A 38 -7.60 8.13 9.40
N PRO A 39 -7.13 9.31 8.96
CA PRO A 39 -7.38 10.56 9.65
C PRO A 39 -8.88 10.79 9.89
N ALA A 40 -9.23 11.29 11.09
CA ALA A 40 -10.62 11.49 11.53
C ALA A 40 -11.47 10.21 11.49
N ASP A 41 -10.89 9.08 11.93
CA ASP A 41 -11.55 7.77 12.02
C ASP A 41 -12.12 7.24 10.70
N LEU A 42 -11.57 7.68 9.57
CA LEU A 42 -11.99 7.27 8.24
C LEU A 42 -11.83 5.74 8.07
N PRO A 43 -12.89 4.98 7.76
CA PRO A 43 -12.77 3.56 7.44
C PRO A 43 -11.88 3.35 6.22
N LEU A 44 -11.01 2.34 6.29
CA LEU A 44 -10.06 2.02 5.24
C LEU A 44 -10.38 0.64 4.65
N ALA A 45 -10.36 0.55 3.32
CA ALA A 45 -10.60 -0.68 2.59
C ALA A 45 -9.76 -0.74 1.31
N ILE A 46 -9.48 -1.96 0.87
CA ILE A 46 -8.96 -2.25 -0.48
C ILE A 46 -10.17 -2.55 -1.36
N GLU A 47 -10.38 -1.78 -2.41
CA GLU A 47 -11.47 -2.03 -3.36
C GLU A 47 -10.97 -2.89 -4.51
N ILE A 48 -11.79 -3.86 -4.92
CA ILE A 48 -11.50 -4.76 -6.03
C ILE A 48 -12.64 -4.64 -7.03
N ALA A 49 -12.34 -4.14 -8.22
CA ALA A 49 -13.29 -4.07 -9.33
C ALA A 49 -12.98 -5.16 -10.34
N TRP A 50 -13.95 -6.04 -10.60
CA TRP A 50 -13.88 -7.12 -11.57
C TRP A 50 -14.74 -6.82 -12.79
N ILE A 51 -14.13 -6.77 -13.98
CA ILE A 51 -14.81 -6.45 -15.24
C ILE A 51 -14.54 -7.58 -16.25
N GLY A 52 -15.58 -8.10 -16.91
CA GLY A 52 -15.47 -9.15 -17.92
C GLY A 52 -16.06 -10.49 -17.46
N ALA A 53 -15.50 -11.59 -17.97
CA ALA A 53 -16.02 -12.94 -17.75
C ALA A 53 -16.04 -13.34 -16.26
N GLN A 54 -17.07 -14.09 -15.85
CA GLN A 54 -17.14 -14.65 -14.49
C GLN A 54 -16.10 -15.75 -14.28
N LEU A 55 -15.80 -16.52 -15.32
CA LEU A 55 -14.83 -17.62 -15.34
C LEU A 55 -13.85 -17.41 -16.51
N PRO A 56 -12.90 -16.46 -16.39
CA PRO A 56 -12.00 -16.10 -17.47
C PRO A 56 -10.90 -17.15 -17.68
N SER A 57 -10.49 -17.34 -18.95
CA SER A 57 -9.29 -18.09 -19.33
C SER A 57 -8.01 -17.28 -19.14
N ARG A 58 -8.14 -15.94 -19.17
CA ARG A 58 -7.04 -14.97 -19.05
C ARG A 58 -7.44 -13.77 -18.20
N VAL A 59 -6.53 -13.32 -17.34
CA VAL A 59 -6.79 -12.21 -16.43
C VAL A 59 -5.65 -11.21 -16.49
N VAL A 60 -6.00 -9.92 -16.54
CA VAL A 60 -5.07 -8.81 -16.26
C VAL A 60 -5.43 -8.24 -14.90
N ILE A 61 -4.44 -8.17 -14.00
CA ILE A 61 -4.58 -7.51 -12.71
C ILE A 61 -3.79 -6.21 -12.74
N HIS A 62 -4.44 -5.10 -12.40
CA HIS A 62 -3.79 -3.80 -12.23
C HIS A 62 -4.06 -3.27 -10.82
N SER A 63 -3.04 -3.36 -9.97
CA SER A 63 -3.06 -2.84 -8.61
C SER A 63 -2.41 -1.46 -8.50
N SER A 64 -2.90 -0.63 -7.59
CA SER A 64 -2.30 0.67 -7.24
C SER A 64 -1.91 0.73 -5.77
N GLY A 65 -1.05 1.68 -5.40
CA GLY A 65 -0.85 2.08 -4.00
C GLY A 65 -0.13 1.07 -3.11
N ILE A 66 0.79 0.24 -3.64
CA ILE A 66 1.64 -0.61 -2.79
C ILE A 66 2.52 0.23 -1.86
N HIS A 67 3.05 1.34 -2.38
CA HIS A 67 3.49 2.45 -1.56
C HIS A 67 2.31 3.41 -1.42
N GLY A 68 1.86 3.64 -0.18
CA GLY A 68 0.59 4.31 0.06
C GLY A 68 0.49 5.71 -0.56
N VAL A 69 1.48 6.57 -0.31
CA VAL A 69 1.50 7.96 -0.82
C VAL A 69 1.55 8.05 -2.36
N GLU A 70 2.09 7.03 -3.02
CA GLU A 70 2.12 6.95 -4.50
C GLU A 70 0.77 6.45 -5.06
N GLY A 71 -0.13 5.97 -4.20
CA GLY A 71 -1.46 5.50 -4.54
C GLY A 71 -2.35 6.55 -5.22
N PHE A 72 -2.12 7.85 -5.00
CA PHE A 72 -2.86 8.91 -5.70
C PHE A 72 -2.62 8.90 -7.20
N ALA A 73 -1.37 8.69 -7.63
CA ALA A 73 -1.03 8.60 -9.04
C ALA A 73 -1.60 7.32 -9.66
N GLY A 74 -1.46 6.18 -8.99
CA GLY A 74 -2.03 4.91 -9.45
C GLY A 74 -3.56 4.94 -9.53
N SER A 75 -4.22 5.58 -8.55
CA SER A 75 -5.67 5.81 -8.56
C SER A 75 -6.09 6.70 -9.73
N ALA A 76 -5.33 7.75 -10.05
CA ALA A 76 -5.63 8.61 -11.19
C ALA A 76 -5.55 7.84 -12.52
N VAL A 77 -4.54 6.97 -12.67
CA VAL A 77 -4.41 6.08 -13.85
C VAL A 77 -5.59 5.12 -13.95
N GLN A 78 -6.01 4.49 -12.84
CA GLN A 78 -7.18 3.61 -12.82
C GLN A 78 -8.47 4.34 -13.20
N LEU A 79 -8.67 5.58 -12.72
CA LEU A 79 -9.82 6.40 -13.11
C LEU A 79 -9.79 6.76 -14.61
N ALA A 80 -8.61 7.09 -15.15
CA ALA A 80 -8.47 7.37 -16.58
C ALA A 80 -8.74 6.14 -17.46
N LEU A 81 -8.35 4.96 -16.99
CA LEU A 81 -8.67 3.71 -17.65
C LEU A 81 -10.18 3.43 -17.65
N LEU A 82 -10.85 3.64 -16.52
CA LEU A 82 -12.29 3.41 -16.37
C LEU A 82 -13.16 4.43 -17.12
N ASP A 83 -12.64 5.63 -17.39
CA ASP A 83 -13.32 6.66 -18.19
C ASP A 83 -13.26 6.36 -19.71
N SER A 84 -12.46 5.37 -20.12
CA SER A 84 -12.32 4.95 -21.51
C SER A 84 -13.14 3.68 -21.79
N PRO A 85 -13.64 3.48 -23.02
CA PRO A 85 -14.27 2.22 -23.39
C PRO A 85 -13.32 1.03 -23.18
N LEU A 86 -13.76 0.03 -22.42
CA LEU A 86 -13.01 -1.19 -22.17
C LEU A 86 -13.49 -2.29 -23.13
N ASP A 87 -12.65 -2.66 -24.09
CA ASP A 87 -12.88 -3.82 -24.97
C ASP A 87 -12.23 -5.06 -24.36
N ILE A 88 -12.98 -5.74 -23.47
CA ILE A 88 -12.51 -6.95 -22.79
C ILE A 88 -13.07 -8.17 -23.55
N PRO A 89 -12.20 -9.10 -24.03
CA PRO A 89 -12.65 -10.32 -24.68
C PRO A 89 -13.62 -11.13 -23.82
N GLN A 90 -14.54 -11.87 -24.47
CA GLN A 90 -15.58 -12.66 -23.76
C GLN A 90 -15.01 -13.72 -22.81
N ASP A 91 -13.77 -14.18 -23.02
CA ASP A 91 -13.08 -15.16 -22.17
C ASP A 91 -12.05 -14.52 -21.22
N ALA A 92 -12.04 -13.20 -21.09
CA ALA A 92 -11.06 -12.45 -20.30
C ALA A 92 -11.70 -11.67 -19.15
N ALA A 93 -10.88 -11.30 -18.16
CA ALA A 93 -11.25 -10.35 -17.13
C ALA A 93 -10.14 -9.33 -16.85
N LEU A 94 -10.55 -8.12 -16.48
CA LEU A 94 -9.73 -7.08 -15.90
C LEU A 94 -10.08 -6.94 -14.43
N ILE A 95 -9.08 -7.07 -13.55
CA ILE A 95 -9.22 -6.84 -12.11
C ILE A 95 -8.42 -5.58 -11.75
N LEU A 96 -9.11 -4.57 -11.25
CA LEU A 96 -8.47 -3.37 -10.71
C LEU A 96 -8.50 -3.44 -9.19
N VAL A 97 -7.32 -3.36 -8.56
CA VAL A 97 -7.21 -3.30 -7.10
C VAL A 97 -6.84 -1.87 -6.72
N HIS A 98 -7.78 -1.16 -6.11
CA HIS A 98 -7.59 0.24 -5.71
C HIS A 98 -7.03 0.30 -4.30
N CYS A 99 -5.77 0.73 -4.28
CA CYS A 99 -4.90 0.95 -3.15
C CYS A 99 -4.65 -0.28 -2.26
N LEU A 100 -3.54 -1.00 -2.53
CA LEU A 100 -3.05 -2.09 -1.70
C LEU A 100 -2.62 -1.65 -0.29
N ASN A 101 -2.26 -0.38 -0.10
CA ASN A 101 -1.93 0.21 1.20
C ASN A 101 -2.84 1.42 1.51
N PRO A 102 -4.13 1.19 1.83
CA PRO A 102 -5.07 2.27 2.15
C PRO A 102 -4.58 3.15 3.31
N TYR A 103 -3.97 2.53 4.32
CA TYR A 103 -3.40 3.24 5.46
C TYR A 103 -2.31 4.21 5.03
N GLY A 104 -1.32 3.73 4.28
CA GLY A 104 -0.24 4.58 3.79
C GLY A 104 -0.77 5.71 2.92
N MET A 105 -1.76 5.46 2.07
CA MET A 105 -2.36 6.53 1.25
C MET A 105 -3.10 7.56 2.09
N ALA A 106 -3.90 7.13 3.07
CA ALA A 106 -4.66 8.02 3.95
C ALA A 106 -3.75 8.87 4.86
N TRP A 107 -2.64 8.31 5.33
CA TRP A 107 -1.67 8.97 6.20
C TRP A 107 -0.48 9.60 5.45
N LEU A 108 -0.51 9.63 4.11
CA LEU A 108 0.56 10.15 3.26
C LEU A 108 1.94 9.51 3.51
N ARG A 109 1.94 8.18 3.72
CA ARG A 109 3.12 7.36 4.00
C ARG A 109 3.37 6.36 2.88
N ARG A 110 4.65 6.05 2.67
CA ARG A 110 5.07 4.94 1.80
C ARG A 110 4.65 3.58 2.38
N VAL A 111 4.82 3.42 3.69
CA VAL A 111 4.65 2.19 4.46
C VAL A 111 3.24 2.03 5.02
N ASN A 112 2.89 0.84 5.53
CA ASN A 112 1.62 0.59 6.22
C ASN A 112 1.66 1.06 7.70
N GLU A 113 0.62 0.74 8.47
CA GLU A 113 0.46 1.05 9.89
C GLU A 113 1.56 0.50 10.79
N ASN A 114 2.20 -0.58 10.35
CA ASN A 114 3.28 -1.26 11.05
C ASN A 114 4.68 -0.81 10.57
N ASN A 115 4.77 0.28 9.80
CA ASN A 115 6.00 0.75 9.17
C ASN A 115 6.63 -0.23 8.18
N VAL A 116 5.85 -1.18 7.64
CA VAL A 116 6.33 -2.15 6.67
C VAL A 116 6.21 -1.58 5.25
N ASP A 117 7.31 -1.64 4.49
CA ASP A 117 7.27 -1.45 3.04
C ASP A 117 6.70 -2.71 2.39
N LEU A 118 5.44 -2.64 1.94
CA LEU A 118 4.76 -3.79 1.34
C LEU A 118 5.48 -4.31 0.10
N ASN A 119 6.18 -3.45 -0.64
CA ASN A 119 6.95 -3.81 -1.84
C ASN A 119 8.30 -4.48 -1.51
N ARG A 120 8.57 -4.74 -0.22
CA ARG A 120 9.70 -5.54 0.26
C ARG A 120 9.25 -6.74 1.10
N ASN A 121 7.94 -6.93 1.24
CA ASN A 121 7.34 -7.93 2.13
C ASN A 121 6.64 -9.06 1.37
N PHE A 122 7.02 -9.31 0.11
CA PHE A 122 6.53 -10.47 -0.63
C PHE A 122 7.15 -11.76 -0.05
N ILE A 123 6.31 -12.71 0.31
CA ILE A 123 6.74 -14.05 0.70
C ILE A 123 6.81 -14.88 -0.58
N LEU A 124 8.02 -15.12 -1.09
CA LEU A 124 8.24 -15.90 -2.31
C LEU A 124 8.37 -17.40 -2.03
N ASP A 125 8.92 -17.75 -0.86
CA ASP A 125 9.15 -19.13 -0.43
C ASP A 125 8.55 -19.31 0.97
N GLU A 126 7.79 -20.39 1.20
CA GLU A 126 7.17 -20.66 2.51
C GLU A 126 8.22 -20.76 3.64
N GLU A 127 9.44 -21.20 3.34
CA GLU A 127 10.57 -21.28 4.27
C GLU A 127 11.08 -19.91 4.74
N ARG A 128 10.82 -18.84 3.97
CA ARG A 128 11.24 -17.47 4.29
C ARG A 128 10.30 -16.76 5.27
N ARG A 129 9.29 -17.47 5.81
CA ARG A 129 8.46 -17.04 6.95
C ARG A 129 9.24 -16.84 8.26
N ALA A 130 10.57 -17.00 8.26
CA ALA A 130 11.44 -16.80 9.41
C ALA A 130 11.56 -15.32 9.86
N GLY A 131 10.43 -14.64 10.01
CA GLY A 131 10.29 -13.36 10.71
C GLY A 131 11.27 -12.25 10.33
N VAL A 132 11.31 -11.23 11.17
CA VAL A 132 12.38 -10.23 11.17
C VAL A 132 13.62 -10.88 11.77
N ALA A 133 14.79 -10.67 11.19
CA ALA A 133 16.05 -11.12 11.78
C ALA A 133 16.13 -10.67 13.25
N ASP A 134 16.43 -11.59 14.18
CA ASP A 134 16.40 -11.31 15.63
C ASP A 134 17.26 -10.09 16.03
N ILE A 135 18.29 -9.80 15.23
CA ILE A 135 19.17 -8.64 15.37
C ILE A 135 18.43 -7.30 15.34
N TYR A 136 17.37 -7.17 14.53
CA TYR A 136 16.62 -5.93 14.43
C TYR A 136 15.90 -5.62 15.75
N ARG A 137 15.33 -6.63 16.42
CA ARG A 137 14.71 -6.41 17.74
C ARG A 137 15.71 -5.87 18.76
N LEU A 138 16.97 -6.29 18.67
CA LEU A 138 18.03 -5.81 19.55
C LEU A 138 18.46 -4.37 19.26
N LEU A 139 18.31 -3.93 18.01
CA LEU A 139 18.69 -2.60 17.54
C LEU A 139 17.52 -1.61 17.47
N ASP A 140 16.28 -2.07 17.57
CA ASP A 140 15.08 -1.23 17.49
C ASP A 140 15.13 0.01 18.43
N PRO A 141 15.56 -0.08 19.71
CA PRO A 141 15.66 1.10 20.58
C PRO A 141 16.78 2.10 20.20
N LEU A 142 17.71 1.69 19.33
CA LEU A 142 18.75 2.54 18.76
C LEU A 142 18.28 3.19 17.45
N LEU A 143 17.64 2.42 16.58
CA LEU A 143 17.24 2.85 15.24
C LEU A 143 15.92 3.63 15.24
N ASN A 144 14.98 3.26 16.11
CA ASN A 144 13.61 3.79 16.18
C ASN A 144 13.33 4.38 17.58
N PRO A 145 13.88 5.56 17.92
CA PRO A 145 13.62 6.18 19.21
C PRO A 145 12.12 6.50 19.38
N ALA A 146 11.48 5.88 20.38
CA ALA A 146 10.04 6.04 20.65
C ALA A 146 9.63 7.46 21.07
N CYS A 147 10.57 8.28 21.52
CA CYS A 147 10.36 9.69 21.83
C CYS A 147 11.61 10.50 21.53
N LEU A 148 11.41 11.76 21.12
CA LEU A 148 12.50 12.72 20.97
C LEU A 148 13.00 13.09 22.38
N ARG A 149 14.24 12.71 22.70
CA ARG A 149 14.85 13.04 24.00
C ARG A 149 15.32 14.49 24.01
N PRO A 150 15.04 15.27 25.07
CA PRO A 150 15.67 16.58 25.24
C PRO A 150 17.15 16.39 25.60
N GLY A 151 18.06 16.69 24.67
CA GLY A 151 19.52 16.59 24.85
C GLY A 151 20.23 15.87 23.69
N PRO A 152 21.57 15.76 23.71
CA PRO A 152 22.30 15.00 22.69
C PRO A 152 22.03 13.50 22.85
N ASP A 153 21.48 12.85 21.83
CA ASP A 153 21.19 11.40 21.85
C ASP A 153 22.47 10.53 21.85
N LEU A 154 23.63 11.11 21.53
CA LEU A 154 24.91 10.39 21.42
C LEU A 154 24.80 9.15 20.52
N PHE A 155 23.99 9.24 19.46
CA PHE A 155 23.68 8.13 18.55
C PHE A 155 24.93 7.37 18.13
N TYR A 156 25.99 8.06 17.70
CA TYR A 156 27.23 7.42 17.25
C TYR A 156 27.94 6.61 18.34
N LEU A 157 27.91 7.05 19.60
CA LEU A 157 28.47 6.30 20.72
C LEU A 157 27.66 5.03 20.98
N ARG A 158 26.33 5.15 20.97
CA ARG A 158 25.41 4.01 21.16
C ARG A 158 25.51 3.02 19.99
N ALA A 159 25.63 3.51 18.76
CA ALA A 159 25.86 2.71 17.57
C ALA A 159 27.20 1.97 17.64
N PHE A 160 28.28 2.66 18.04
CA PHE A 160 29.59 2.03 18.23
C PHE A 160 29.55 0.93 19.31
N GLN A 161 28.85 1.15 20.43
CA GLN A 161 28.62 0.11 21.44
C GLN A 161 27.84 -1.09 20.88
N SER A 162 26.83 -0.85 20.05
CA SER A 162 26.10 -1.92 19.36
C SER A 162 26.98 -2.69 18.37
N ILE A 163 27.86 -2.02 17.62
CA ILE A 163 28.86 -2.65 16.74
C ILE A 163 29.79 -3.54 17.56
N LEU A 164 30.31 -3.04 18.69
CA LEU A 164 31.19 -3.83 19.56
C LEU A 164 30.49 -5.06 20.14
N LYS A 165 29.20 -4.95 20.47
CA LYS A 165 28.43 -6.02 21.12
C LYS A 165 27.91 -7.08 20.13
N TYR A 166 27.51 -6.68 18.93
CA TYR A 166 26.80 -7.53 17.98
C TYR A 166 27.53 -7.71 16.63
N GLY A 167 28.62 -6.99 16.39
CA GLY A 167 29.40 -7.01 15.15
C GLY A 167 28.89 -6.04 14.08
N MET A 168 29.75 -5.69 13.10
CA MET A 168 29.38 -4.86 11.95
C MET A 168 28.24 -5.42 11.08
N PRO A 169 28.05 -6.75 10.92
CA PRO A 169 26.91 -7.29 10.16
C PRO A 169 25.54 -7.00 10.79
N ALA A 170 25.51 -6.48 12.02
CA ALA A 170 24.28 -6.18 12.73
C ALA A 170 23.65 -4.83 12.32
N LEU A 171 24.45 -3.87 11.84
CA LEU A 171 24.03 -2.50 11.50
C LEU A 171 24.13 -2.25 9.99
#